data_AF-A0A650A6U1-F1
#
_entry.id   AF-A0A650A6U1-F1
#
_cell.length_a   1.000
_cell.length_b   1.000
_cell.length_c   1.000
_cell.angle_alpha   90.00
_cell.angle_beta   90.00
_cell.angle_gamma   90.00
#
_symmetry.space_group_name_H-M   'P 1'
#
loop_
_entity.id
_entity.type
_entity.pdbx_description
1 polymer ?
#
loop_
_entity_poly.entity_id
_entity_poly.type
_entity_poly.pdbx_seq_one_letter_code
_entity_poly.pdbx_strand_id
1 'polypeptide(L)'
;MNRRTFLALCGTGGLGTAGCLSTARDDGHSPSETRQQPGTTAASPTGTDSNGPDETATPTKEDIETSTRTGTETTQTSPVTVEYDVRAGDVPDTVQSLDVTLQVVFLSDAGEMTACLRETYTGPYKPTPTPIPTPTQDACHRSDSFTIDLTEIESGYSIGPLSAPGSFAAGHALIVTKVTVTDQDGEAVPIKGTGGHRAAVVEERPDGPYQVELGVATGPDEAGYDYELVSTLLEPTN
;
A
#
# COMPACT_ATOMS: atom_id res chain seq x y z
N MET A 1 -21.23 -33.67 8.64
CA MET A 1 -22.48 -33.68 7.85
C MET A 1 -23.54 -32.87 8.58
N ASN A 2 -23.57 -31.55 8.36
CA ASN A 2 -24.55 -30.67 8.98
C ASN A 2 -25.38 -30.00 7.87
N ARG A 3 -26.66 -30.38 7.80
CA ARG A 3 -27.66 -29.81 6.90
C ARG A 3 -27.99 -28.40 7.37
N ARG A 4 -27.70 -27.39 6.55
CA ARG A 4 -28.29 -26.05 6.70
C ARG A 4 -29.46 -25.92 5.73
N THR A 5 -30.63 -25.72 6.32
CA THR A 5 -31.93 -25.56 5.68
C THR A 5 -32.02 -24.19 5.01
N PHE A 6 -32.25 -24.16 3.71
CA PHE A 6 -32.62 -22.96 2.96
C PHE A 6 -34.08 -22.61 3.24
N LEU A 7 -34.33 -21.39 3.72
CA LEU A 7 -35.65 -20.77 3.72
C LEU A 7 -35.72 -19.81 2.53
N ALA A 8 -36.32 -20.29 1.44
CA ALA A 8 -36.70 -19.49 0.29
C ALA A 8 -37.92 -18.65 0.65
N LEU A 9 -37.78 -17.32 0.67
CA LEU A 9 -38.89 -16.39 0.78
C LEU A 9 -39.19 -15.82 -0.61
N CYS A 10 -40.19 -16.39 -1.29
CA CYS A 10 -40.72 -15.84 -2.53
C CYS A 10 -41.56 -14.58 -2.21
N GLY A 11 -41.02 -13.41 -2.51
CA GLY A 11 -41.73 -12.13 -2.53
C GLY A 11 -42.02 -11.69 -3.96
N THR A 12 -43.14 -12.15 -4.52
CA THR A 12 -43.76 -11.58 -5.73
C THR A 12 -44.55 -10.32 -5.38
N GLY A 13 -44.34 -9.22 -6.10
CA GLY A 13 -45.37 -8.22 -6.32
C GLY A 13 -44.87 -6.78 -6.54
N GLY A 14 -45.26 -6.18 -7.67
CA GLY A 14 -45.35 -4.72 -7.78
C GLY A 14 -44.88 -4.11 -9.11
N LEU A 15 -45.66 -4.28 -10.17
CA LEU A 15 -45.63 -3.40 -11.36
C LEU A 15 -46.06 -1.98 -10.96
N GLY A 16 -45.27 -0.96 -11.33
CA GLY A 16 -45.62 0.45 -11.19
C GLY A 16 -44.92 1.30 -12.25
N THR A 17 -45.73 1.87 -13.14
CA THR A 17 -45.39 2.64 -14.35
C THR A 17 -45.09 4.13 -14.11
N ALA A 18 -44.37 4.72 -15.06
CA ALA A 18 -44.45 6.12 -15.55
C ALA A 18 -43.67 7.24 -14.82
N GLY A 19 -42.54 7.64 -15.44
CA GLY A 19 -42.39 8.92 -16.14
C GLY A 19 -42.27 10.22 -15.33
N CYS A 20 -41.13 10.92 -15.52
CA CYS A 20 -41.11 12.32 -15.94
C CYS A 20 -39.72 12.71 -16.47
N LEU A 21 -39.69 13.11 -17.75
CA LEU A 21 -38.61 13.89 -18.35
C LEU A 21 -38.53 15.25 -17.66
N SER A 22 -37.32 15.69 -17.33
CA SER A 22 -37.01 17.10 -17.10
C SER A 22 -35.75 17.48 -17.89
N THR A 23 -35.97 18.11 -19.04
CA THR A 23 -34.95 18.88 -19.76
C THR A 23 -34.90 20.30 -19.19
N ALA A 24 -33.74 20.78 -18.77
CA ALA A 24 -33.49 22.21 -18.64
C ALA A 24 -32.02 22.53 -18.99
N ARG A 25 -31.87 23.29 -20.09
CA ARG A 25 -30.74 24.16 -20.39
C ARG A 25 -30.65 25.26 -19.34
N ASP A 26 -29.46 25.76 -18.99
CA ASP A 26 -29.02 27.10 -19.44
C ASP A 26 -27.64 27.49 -18.92
N ASP A 27 -26.90 28.11 -19.84
CA ASP A 27 -26.03 29.27 -19.71
C ASP A 27 -24.95 29.34 -18.61
N GLY A 28 -23.70 29.20 -19.09
CA GLY A 28 -22.70 30.27 -19.13
C GLY A 28 -22.44 31.07 -17.86
N HIS A 29 -21.18 31.15 -17.45
CA HIS A 29 -20.45 32.41 -17.23
C HIS A 29 -18.97 32.09 -16.97
N SER A 30 -18.13 32.51 -17.92
CA SER A 30 -16.70 32.77 -17.71
C SER A 30 -16.57 34.13 -17.02
N PRO A 31 -15.66 34.29 -16.04
CA PRO A 31 -14.78 35.45 -16.14
C PRO A 31 -13.32 35.14 -15.75
N SER A 32 -12.45 35.61 -16.65
CA SER A 32 -11.36 36.55 -16.41
C SER A 32 -10.17 36.17 -15.52
N GLU A 33 -9.03 36.15 -16.21
CA GLU A 33 -7.69 36.57 -15.81
C GLU A 33 -7.55 37.40 -14.52
N THR A 34 -6.53 37.09 -13.74
CA THR A 34 -5.69 38.12 -13.10
C THR A 34 -4.23 37.68 -13.16
N ARG A 35 -3.45 38.44 -13.95
CA ARG A 35 -1.98 38.51 -13.85
C ARG A 35 -1.60 39.14 -12.51
N GLN A 36 -0.56 38.61 -11.85
CA GLN A 36 0.46 39.45 -11.24
C GLN A 36 1.80 38.70 -11.14
N GLN A 37 2.83 39.39 -11.63
CA GLN A 37 4.25 39.05 -11.78
C GLN A 37 5.01 39.57 -10.52
N PRO A 38 6.36 39.69 -10.55
CA PRO A 38 7.43 38.76 -10.18
C PRO A 38 8.01 39.00 -8.77
N GLY A 39 8.83 38.06 -8.27
CA GLY A 39 9.67 38.25 -7.09
C GLY A 39 11.00 37.50 -7.21
N THR A 40 12.08 38.27 -7.34
CA THR A 40 13.47 37.84 -7.57
C THR A 40 14.22 37.64 -6.25
N THR A 41 15.24 36.78 -6.29
CA THR A 41 16.49 36.79 -5.49
C THR A 41 16.50 36.10 -4.13
N ALA A 42 17.32 35.05 -4.02
CA ALA A 42 18.33 34.91 -2.97
C ALA A 42 19.37 33.86 -3.40
N ALA A 43 20.52 34.32 -3.89
CA ALA A 43 21.74 33.53 -3.92
C ALA A 43 22.73 34.19 -2.95
N SER A 44 23.14 33.43 -1.94
CA SER A 44 24.32 33.66 -1.11
C SER A 44 24.83 32.30 -0.70
N PRO A 45 26.13 32.04 -0.91
CA PRO A 45 26.98 31.93 0.26
C PRO A 45 28.28 32.74 0.15
N THR A 46 28.64 33.31 1.30
CA THR A 46 29.92 33.94 1.63
C THR A 46 30.77 32.95 2.43
N GLY A 47 32.10 32.95 2.19
CA GLY A 47 33.12 32.31 3.03
C GLY A 47 34.33 31.89 2.18
N THR A 48 35.23 32.80 1.81
CA THR A 48 36.41 33.33 2.54
C THR A 48 37.64 32.42 2.50
N ASP A 49 38.74 33.08 2.13
CA ASP A 49 40.07 32.63 1.74
C ASP A 49 41.00 32.04 2.83
N SER A 50 42.02 31.35 2.29
CA SER A 50 43.45 31.34 2.69
C SER A 50 43.94 30.47 3.85
N ASN A 51 44.79 29.49 3.53
CA ASN A 51 46.24 29.52 3.79
C ASN A 51 46.93 28.23 3.27
N GLY A 52 47.93 28.36 2.39
CA GLY A 52 49.06 27.41 2.31
C GLY A 52 50.24 27.96 3.12
N PRO A 53 51.49 27.45 2.99
CA PRO A 53 51.97 26.21 2.37
C PRO A 53 52.79 25.34 3.37
N ASP A 54 53.09 24.07 3.06
CA ASP A 54 54.43 23.52 3.34
C ASP A 54 54.68 22.19 2.60
N GLU A 55 55.77 22.15 1.84
CA GLU A 55 56.37 20.96 1.25
C GLU A 55 57.29 20.31 2.27
N THR A 56 57.25 18.98 2.48
CA THR A 56 58.44 18.18 2.83
C THR A 56 58.22 16.69 2.54
N ALA A 57 59.02 16.22 1.58
CA ALA A 57 59.58 14.89 1.28
C ALA A 57 59.09 13.59 1.96
N THR A 58 58.93 12.60 1.08
CA THR A 58 58.80 11.14 1.21
C THR A 58 59.87 10.47 2.09
N PRO A 59 59.55 9.30 2.67
CA PRO A 59 60.36 8.12 2.34
C PRO A 59 59.52 6.91 1.93
N THR A 60 59.97 6.29 0.84
CA THR A 60 59.57 5.01 0.26
C THR A 60 59.57 3.90 1.32
N LYS A 61 58.47 3.14 1.40
CA LYS A 61 58.41 1.85 2.08
C LYS A 61 57.90 0.82 1.08
N GLU A 62 58.65 -0.27 0.94
CA GLU A 62 58.39 -1.38 0.03
C GLU A 62 57.01 -1.99 0.28
N ASP A 63 56.18 -1.97 -0.76
CA ASP A 63 54.94 -2.74 -0.86
C ASP A 63 55.28 -4.23 -0.98
N ILE A 64 55.03 -4.99 0.09
CA ILE A 64 54.67 -6.40 -0.04
C ILE A 64 53.14 -6.44 -0.02
N GLU A 65 52.53 -6.24 -1.19
CA GLU A 65 51.11 -6.52 -1.40
C GLU A 65 50.88 -8.03 -1.26
N THR A 66 50.68 -8.48 -0.02
CA THR A 66 49.94 -9.73 0.20
C THR A 66 48.49 -9.42 -0.15
N SER A 67 48.15 -9.61 -1.42
CA SER A 67 46.77 -9.63 -1.91
C SER A 67 46.02 -10.80 -1.27
N THR A 68 45.61 -10.62 -0.02
CA THR A 68 44.52 -11.40 0.57
C THR A 68 43.26 -10.99 -0.15
N ARG A 69 42.99 -11.66 -1.28
CA ARG A 69 41.67 -11.64 -1.91
C ARG A 69 40.73 -12.35 -0.94
N THR A 70 40.18 -11.59 0.00
CA THR A 70 38.97 -11.95 0.73
C THR A 70 37.87 -12.01 -0.31
N GLY A 71 37.72 -13.18 -0.94
CA GLY A 71 36.51 -13.48 -1.70
C GLY A 71 35.36 -13.38 -0.71
N THR A 72 34.49 -12.40 -0.90
CA THR A 72 33.20 -12.36 -0.20
C THR A 72 32.46 -13.60 -0.67
N GLU A 73 32.54 -14.70 0.08
CA GLU A 73 31.63 -15.83 -0.08
C GLU A 73 30.23 -15.26 0.10
N THR A 74 29.54 -15.10 -1.02
CA THR A 74 28.14 -14.69 -1.01
C THR A 74 27.38 -15.94 -0.60
N THR A 75 27.16 -16.12 0.70
CA THR A 75 26.31 -17.18 1.20
C THR A 75 24.97 -17.07 0.47
N GLN A 76 24.72 -18.01 -0.44
CA GLN A 76 23.52 -17.99 -1.25
C GLN A 76 22.35 -18.39 -0.34
N THR A 77 21.67 -17.40 0.22
CA THR A 77 20.49 -17.64 1.05
C THR A 77 19.36 -18.14 0.16
N SER A 78 18.76 -19.28 0.52
CA SER A 78 17.59 -19.82 -0.17
C SER A 78 16.45 -18.77 -0.22
N PRO A 79 15.66 -18.73 -1.30
CA PRO A 79 14.55 -17.79 -1.41
C PRO A 79 13.57 -17.97 -0.25
N VAL A 80 12.96 -16.86 0.18
CA VAL A 80 11.88 -16.84 1.17
C VAL A 80 10.55 -16.79 0.43
N THR A 81 9.52 -17.46 0.95
CA THR A 81 8.18 -17.49 0.36
C THR A 81 7.15 -17.24 1.45
N VAL A 82 6.12 -16.47 1.13
CA VAL A 82 4.94 -16.23 1.97
C VAL A 82 3.68 -16.53 1.17
N GLU A 83 2.66 -17.03 1.87
CA GLU A 83 1.32 -17.25 1.32
C GLU A 83 0.31 -16.45 2.15
N TYR A 84 -0.65 -15.83 1.46
CA TYR A 84 -1.75 -15.11 2.08
C TYR A 84 -3.09 -15.63 1.56
N ASP A 85 -3.97 -15.93 2.50
CA ASP A 85 -5.38 -16.23 2.26
C ASP A 85 -6.21 -15.00 2.66
N VAL A 86 -6.87 -14.37 1.69
CA VAL A 86 -7.69 -13.18 1.93
C VAL A 86 -9.16 -13.59 2.06
N ARG A 87 -9.82 -13.16 3.11
CA ARG A 87 -11.26 -13.33 3.31
C ARG A 87 -11.98 -12.00 3.20
N ALA A 88 -13.18 -12.02 2.66
CA ALA A 88 -14.11 -10.91 2.80
C ALA A 88 -14.61 -10.87 4.25
N GLY A 89 -14.47 -9.71 4.88
CA GLY A 89 -15.13 -9.36 6.14
C GLY A 89 -16.48 -8.70 5.86
N ASP A 90 -16.87 -7.75 6.72
CA ASP A 90 -18.12 -7.01 6.53
C ASP A 90 -18.05 -6.12 5.29
N VAL A 91 -19.02 -6.30 4.38
CA VAL A 91 -19.26 -5.44 3.22
C VAL A 91 -20.75 -5.10 3.19
N PRO A 92 -21.15 -3.82 3.29
CA PRO A 92 -22.54 -3.40 3.27
C PRO A 92 -23.27 -3.80 1.98
N ASP A 93 -24.54 -4.20 2.08
CA ASP A 93 -25.36 -4.59 0.93
C ASP A 93 -25.55 -3.45 -0.10
N THR A 94 -25.31 -2.20 0.30
CA THR A 94 -25.31 -1.02 -0.57
C THR A 94 -24.11 -0.96 -1.52
N VAL A 95 -23.07 -1.75 -1.27
CA VAL A 95 -21.88 -1.87 -2.12
C VAL A 95 -22.11 -2.98 -3.14
N GLN A 96 -22.02 -2.63 -4.43
CA GLN A 96 -22.12 -3.58 -5.54
C GLN A 96 -20.80 -4.31 -5.79
N SER A 97 -19.68 -3.57 -5.79
CA SER A 97 -18.34 -4.15 -5.94
C SER A 97 -17.33 -3.44 -5.04
N LEU A 98 -16.32 -4.20 -4.61
CA LEU A 98 -15.24 -3.74 -3.76
C LEU A 98 -13.91 -4.30 -4.27
N ASP A 99 -13.34 -3.60 -5.25
CA ASP A 99 -12.05 -3.94 -5.83
C ASP A 99 -10.91 -3.48 -4.92
N VAL A 100 -10.06 -4.43 -4.53
CA VAL A 100 -8.88 -4.19 -3.69
C VAL A 100 -7.63 -4.66 -4.41
N THR A 101 -6.71 -3.73 -4.69
CA THR A 101 -5.38 -4.04 -5.23
C THR A 101 -4.39 -4.22 -4.09
N LEU A 102 -3.72 -5.37 -4.07
CA LEU A 102 -2.81 -5.82 -3.03
C LEU A 102 -1.39 -5.99 -3.56
N GLN A 103 -0.41 -5.86 -2.67
CA GLN A 103 1.00 -6.12 -2.92
C GLN A 103 1.67 -6.61 -1.63
N VAL A 104 2.67 -7.48 -1.73
CA VAL A 104 3.52 -7.86 -0.59
C VAL A 104 4.85 -7.12 -0.64
N VAL A 105 5.27 -6.61 0.51
CA VAL A 105 6.58 -6.00 0.72
C VAL A 105 7.40 -6.89 1.66
N PHE A 106 8.56 -7.35 1.23
CA PHE A 106 9.53 -8.12 2.02
C PHE A 106 10.67 -7.20 2.47
N LEU A 107 11.24 -7.51 3.64
CA LEU A 107 12.27 -6.70 4.29
C LEU A 107 13.55 -7.48 4.50
N SER A 108 14.68 -6.83 4.24
CA SER A 108 15.99 -7.34 4.66
C SER A 108 16.35 -7.02 6.10
N ASP A 109 15.72 -5.99 6.68
CA ASP A 109 15.79 -5.64 8.10
C ASP A 109 14.38 -5.25 8.61
N ALA A 110 13.95 -5.84 9.72
CA ALA A 110 12.65 -5.54 10.33
C ALA A 110 12.54 -4.06 10.77
N GLY A 111 13.66 -3.44 11.16
CA GLY A 111 13.71 -2.01 11.53
C GLY A 111 13.37 -1.05 10.38
N GLU A 112 13.41 -1.52 9.13
CA GLU A 112 13.10 -0.73 7.92
C GLU A 112 11.61 -0.77 7.55
N MET A 113 10.77 -1.52 8.28
CA MET A 113 9.35 -1.70 7.96
C MET A 113 8.63 -0.38 7.69
N THR A 114 8.73 0.59 8.60
CA THR A 114 8.04 1.88 8.42
C THR A 114 8.57 2.67 7.23
N ALA A 115 9.87 2.59 6.95
CA ALA A 115 10.50 3.28 5.83
C ALA A 115 10.10 2.66 4.48
N CYS A 116 10.08 1.33 4.39
CA CYS A 116 9.65 0.59 3.20
C CYS A 116 8.17 0.79 2.84
N LEU A 117 7.32 1.02 3.85
CA LEU A 117 5.89 1.24 3.67
C LEU A 117 5.52 2.71 3.40
N ARG A 118 6.46 3.65 3.54
CA ARG A 118 6.21 5.10 3.37
C ARG A 118 5.56 5.46 2.02
N GLU A 119 6.02 4.83 0.94
CA GLU A 119 5.59 5.16 -0.43
C GLU A 119 4.24 4.58 -0.80
N THR A 120 3.63 3.80 0.10
CA THR A 120 2.35 3.13 -0.14
C THR A 120 1.18 4.07 0.12
N TYR A 121 1.35 5.11 0.95
CA TYR A 121 0.30 6.06 1.31
C TYR A 121 -0.07 6.96 0.13
N THR A 122 -1.27 6.74 -0.42
CA THR A 122 -1.84 7.58 -1.48
C THR A 122 -3.26 8.04 -1.12
N GLY A 123 -3.92 8.74 -2.04
CA GLY A 123 -5.29 9.19 -1.86
C GLY A 123 -5.47 10.52 -1.10
N PRO A 124 -6.70 11.05 -1.11
CA PRO A 124 -7.02 12.36 -0.52
C PRO A 124 -7.08 12.36 1.01
N TYR A 125 -7.19 11.18 1.64
CA TYR A 125 -7.33 11.01 3.10
C TYR A 125 -6.07 10.42 3.76
N LYS A 126 -4.90 10.57 3.15
CA LYS A 126 -3.63 10.07 3.72
C LYS A 126 -3.29 10.78 5.04
N PRO A 127 -2.67 10.10 6.01
CA PRO A 127 -2.21 10.74 7.24
C PRO A 127 -1.24 11.88 6.93
N THR A 128 -1.29 12.95 7.74
CA THR A 128 -0.33 14.07 7.63
C THR A 128 1.09 13.52 7.71
N PRO A 129 1.96 13.80 6.73
CA PRO A 129 3.30 13.25 6.69
C PRO A 129 4.11 13.75 7.89
N THR A 130 4.24 12.89 8.90
CA THR A 130 5.33 13.00 9.88
C THR A 130 6.62 12.63 9.14
N PRO A 131 7.77 13.25 9.43
CA PRO A 131 9.02 12.84 8.79
C PRO A 131 9.29 11.34 9.03
N ILE A 132 9.25 10.55 7.96
CA ILE A 132 9.56 9.12 7.96
C ILE A 132 10.90 8.96 7.24
N PRO A 133 11.87 8.22 7.82
CA PRO A 133 13.15 7.99 7.18
C PRO A 133 13.00 7.37 5.79
N THR A 134 13.95 7.67 4.91
CA THR A 134 14.09 6.95 3.65
C THR A 134 14.70 5.59 3.95
N PRO A 135 14.17 4.51 3.36
CA PRO A 135 14.73 3.19 3.59
C PRO A 135 16.18 3.13 3.11
N THR A 136 16.99 2.30 3.76
CA THR A 136 18.31 1.97 3.23
C THR A 136 18.19 1.33 1.84
N GLN A 137 19.25 1.46 1.03
CA GLN A 137 19.25 0.87 -0.30
C GLN A 137 19.04 -0.65 -0.19
N ASP A 138 18.16 -1.19 -1.02
CA ASP A 138 17.84 -2.63 -1.06
C ASP A 138 17.25 -3.17 0.27
N ALA A 139 16.66 -2.29 1.10
CA ALA A 139 15.95 -2.68 2.32
C ALA A 139 14.63 -3.41 2.04
N CYS A 140 14.02 -3.13 0.88
CA CYS A 140 12.67 -3.52 0.54
C CYS A 140 12.64 -4.27 -0.79
N HIS A 141 11.89 -5.38 -0.84
CA HIS A 141 11.55 -6.07 -2.07
C HIS A 141 10.03 -6.12 -2.22
N ARG A 142 9.49 -5.82 -3.40
CA ARG A 142 8.05 -5.75 -3.64
C ARG A 142 7.63 -6.81 -4.66
N SER A 143 6.52 -7.49 -4.39
CA SER A 143 5.87 -8.38 -5.35
C SER A 143 5.18 -7.61 -6.46
N ASP A 144 4.75 -8.32 -7.50
CA ASP A 144 3.71 -7.81 -8.40
C ASP A 144 2.41 -7.52 -7.63
N SER A 145 1.60 -6.62 -8.17
CA SER A 145 0.29 -6.29 -7.62
C SER A 145 -0.80 -7.15 -8.26
N PHE A 146 -1.87 -7.42 -7.51
CA PHE A 146 -3.04 -8.16 -7.97
C PHE A 146 -4.30 -7.55 -7.39
N THR A 147 -5.41 -7.66 -8.10
CA THR A 147 -6.71 -7.10 -7.71
C THR A 147 -7.71 -8.22 -7.48
N ILE A 148 -8.50 -8.09 -6.42
CA ILE A 148 -9.60 -8.98 -6.08
C ILE A 148 -10.86 -8.15 -5.82
N ASP A 149 -12.03 -8.70 -6.14
CA ASP A 149 -13.31 -8.13 -5.71
C ASP A 149 -13.76 -8.87 -4.43
N LEU A 150 -13.88 -8.12 -3.33
CA LEU A 150 -14.28 -8.70 -2.05
C LEU A 150 -15.76 -9.12 -2.02
N THR A 151 -16.62 -8.59 -2.90
CA THR A 151 -18.04 -9.00 -2.95
C THR A 151 -18.22 -10.37 -3.62
N GLU A 152 -17.22 -10.83 -4.38
CA GLU A 152 -17.25 -12.14 -5.05
C GLU A 152 -16.59 -13.27 -4.23
N ILE A 153 -16.02 -12.98 -3.05
CA ILE A 153 -15.29 -13.94 -2.23
C ILE A 153 -16.20 -14.55 -1.14
N GLU A 154 -16.65 -15.78 -1.34
CA GLU A 154 -17.52 -16.47 -0.37
C GLU A 154 -16.75 -17.22 0.75
N SER A 155 -15.59 -17.81 0.45
CA SER A 155 -14.86 -18.70 1.37
C SER A 155 -13.39 -18.34 1.60
N GLY A 156 -12.92 -17.29 0.94
CA GLY A 156 -11.52 -16.88 0.91
C GLY A 156 -10.88 -17.02 -0.48
N TYR A 157 -9.88 -16.19 -0.74
CA TYR A 157 -9.08 -16.13 -1.94
C TYR A 157 -7.61 -16.35 -1.58
N SER A 158 -7.05 -17.46 -2.04
CA SER A 158 -5.62 -17.75 -1.89
C SER A 158 -4.84 -17.00 -2.97
N ILE A 159 -3.95 -16.12 -2.55
CA ILE A 159 -3.05 -15.39 -3.46
C ILE A 159 -1.99 -16.33 -4.06
N GLY A 160 -1.71 -17.44 -3.38
CA GLY A 160 -0.63 -18.36 -3.73
C GLY A 160 0.74 -17.88 -3.23
N PRO A 161 1.80 -18.63 -3.56
CA PRO A 161 3.14 -18.35 -3.06
C PRO A 161 3.75 -17.10 -3.70
N LEU A 162 4.20 -16.18 -2.87
CA LEU A 162 4.96 -15.00 -3.25
C LEU A 162 6.39 -15.14 -2.70
N SER A 163 7.38 -15.09 -3.59
CA SER A 163 8.78 -15.32 -3.22
C SER A 163 9.65 -14.07 -3.36
N ALA A 164 10.66 -13.96 -2.51
CA ALA A 164 11.72 -12.96 -2.56
C ALA A 164 13.10 -13.61 -2.39
N PRO A 165 14.20 -12.93 -2.76
CA PRO A 165 15.54 -13.38 -2.42
C PRO A 165 15.67 -13.60 -0.91
N GLY A 166 16.45 -14.61 -0.50
CA GLY A 166 16.57 -14.98 0.92
C GLY A 166 17.12 -13.89 1.84
N SER A 167 17.72 -12.84 1.28
CA SER A 167 18.13 -11.65 2.01
C SER A 167 16.95 -10.84 2.56
N PHE A 168 15.72 -11.04 2.07
CA PHE A 168 14.51 -10.33 2.49
C PHE A 168 13.62 -11.16 3.44
N ALA A 169 14.25 -11.93 4.32
CA ALA A 169 13.58 -12.83 5.24
C ALA A 169 13.36 -12.24 6.65
N ALA A 170 13.63 -10.94 6.86
CA ALA A 170 13.54 -10.32 8.18
C ALA A 170 12.13 -9.88 8.56
N GLY A 171 11.24 -9.72 7.58
CA GLY A 171 9.86 -9.31 7.80
C GLY A 171 9.11 -9.16 6.49
N HIS A 172 7.80 -9.03 6.58
CA HIS A 172 6.94 -8.86 5.43
C HIS A 172 5.62 -8.16 5.78
N ALA A 173 4.99 -7.55 4.79
CA ALA A 173 3.71 -6.88 4.94
C ALA A 173 2.83 -7.08 3.70
N LEU A 174 1.56 -7.39 3.93
CA LEU A 174 0.51 -7.30 2.91
C LEU A 174 -0.07 -5.89 2.97
N ILE A 175 0.03 -5.17 1.86
CA ILE A 175 -0.49 -3.81 1.73
C ILE A 175 -1.58 -3.74 0.67
N VAL A 176 -2.50 -2.82 0.88
CA VAL A 176 -3.50 -2.43 -0.11
C VAL A 176 -3.01 -1.15 -0.77
N THR A 177 -2.78 -1.21 -2.08
CA THR A 177 -2.26 -0.09 -2.86
C THR A 177 -3.36 0.73 -3.52
N LYS A 178 -4.54 0.15 -3.72
CA LYS A 178 -5.72 0.82 -4.26
C LYS A 178 -6.98 0.12 -3.77
N VAL A 179 -8.03 0.91 -3.54
CA VAL A 179 -9.39 0.44 -3.30
C VAL A 179 -10.33 1.18 -4.25
N THR A 180 -11.31 0.49 -4.80
CA THR A 180 -12.40 1.09 -5.56
C THR A 180 -13.70 0.46 -5.08
N VAL A 181 -14.62 1.33 -4.63
CA VAL A 181 -15.95 0.94 -4.16
C VAL A 181 -16.96 1.47 -5.16
N THR A 182 -17.88 0.63 -5.57
CA THR A 182 -18.99 1.01 -6.43
C THR A 182 -20.31 0.65 -5.77
N ASP A 183 -21.26 1.58 -5.77
CA ASP A 183 -22.60 1.33 -5.22
C ASP A 183 -23.51 0.58 -6.20
N GLN A 184 -24.73 0.28 -5.78
CA GLN A 184 -25.73 -0.41 -6.61
C GLN A 184 -26.12 0.34 -7.89
N ASP A 185 -25.94 1.66 -7.92
CA ASP A 185 -26.23 2.52 -9.06
C ASP A 185 -25.03 2.59 -10.04
N GLY A 186 -23.89 2.00 -9.68
CA GLY A 186 -22.68 1.97 -10.49
C GLY A 186 -21.76 3.17 -10.27
N GLU A 187 -22.02 3.99 -9.25
CA GLU A 187 -21.26 5.19 -8.95
C GLU A 187 -20.10 4.91 -7.98
N ALA A 188 -19.00 5.63 -8.15
CA ALA A 188 -17.82 5.47 -7.30
C ALA A 188 -18.04 6.13 -5.94
N VAL A 189 -17.89 5.37 -4.87
CA VAL A 189 -18.09 5.84 -3.50
C VAL A 189 -16.76 6.28 -2.87
N PRO A 190 -16.70 7.45 -2.22
CA PRO A 190 -15.49 7.89 -1.53
C PRO A 190 -15.17 7.00 -0.33
N ILE A 191 -13.93 6.50 -0.29
CA ILE A 191 -13.43 5.59 0.75
C ILE A 191 -12.07 6.04 1.27
N LYS A 192 -11.88 5.92 2.59
CA LYS A 192 -10.60 6.05 3.28
C LYS A 192 -9.87 4.71 3.31
N GLY A 193 -8.54 4.75 3.24
CA GLY A 193 -7.70 3.56 3.13
C GLY A 193 -7.30 3.21 1.70
N THR A 194 -7.69 4.03 0.73
CA THR A 194 -7.21 3.94 -0.66
C THR A 194 -5.70 4.22 -0.72
N GLY A 195 -4.91 3.14 -0.69
CA GLY A 195 -3.48 3.17 -0.85
C GLY A 195 -2.69 3.38 0.44
N GLY A 196 -1.94 2.34 0.81
CA GLY A 196 -1.04 2.31 1.96
C GLY A 196 -1.68 1.76 3.23
N HIS A 197 -2.88 1.20 3.11
CA HIS A 197 -3.49 0.43 4.19
C HIS A 197 -2.69 -0.85 4.41
N ARG A 198 -2.30 -1.09 5.67
CA ARG A 198 -1.47 -2.21 6.07
C ARG A 198 -2.38 -3.34 6.52
N ALA A 199 -2.67 -4.25 5.61
CA ALA A 199 -3.58 -5.37 5.86
C ALA A 199 -2.97 -6.39 6.83
N ALA A 200 -1.66 -6.64 6.70
CA ALA A 200 -0.87 -7.42 7.64
C ALA A 200 0.56 -6.88 7.71
N VAL A 201 1.16 -6.93 8.90
CA VAL A 201 2.55 -6.53 9.15
C VAL A 201 3.16 -7.57 10.08
N VAL A 202 4.21 -8.23 9.63
CA VAL A 202 4.90 -9.29 10.38
C VAL A 202 6.40 -9.00 10.36
N GLU A 203 6.97 -8.74 11.52
CA GLU A 203 8.38 -8.37 11.71
C GLU A 203 9.26 -9.59 12.01
N GLU A 204 8.91 -10.72 11.38
CA GLU A 204 9.58 -12.01 11.56
C GLU A 204 9.67 -12.73 10.21
N ARG A 205 10.51 -13.79 10.19
CA ARG A 205 10.66 -14.64 9.02
C ARG A 205 9.32 -15.34 8.71
N PRO A 206 8.86 -15.35 7.44
CA PRO A 206 7.68 -16.12 7.05
C PRO A 206 7.78 -17.58 7.50
N ASP A 207 6.76 -18.04 8.21
CA ASP A 207 6.71 -19.36 8.86
C ASP A 207 5.46 -20.18 8.50
N GLY A 208 4.66 -19.70 7.54
CA GLY A 208 3.49 -20.42 7.05
C GLY A 208 2.55 -19.53 6.22
N PRO A 209 1.35 -20.03 5.92
CA PRO A 209 0.29 -19.21 5.34
C PRO A 209 -0.31 -18.27 6.40
N TYR A 210 -0.59 -17.04 6.01
CA TYR A 210 -1.25 -16.05 6.84
C TYR A 210 -2.67 -15.80 6.33
N GLN A 211 -3.64 -15.66 7.23
CA GLN A 211 -5.02 -15.34 6.88
C GLN A 211 -5.32 -13.90 7.22
N VAL A 212 -5.86 -13.16 6.26
CA VAL A 212 -6.23 -11.75 6.43
C VAL A 212 -7.68 -11.56 6.03
N GLU A 213 -8.45 -10.96 6.91
CA GLU A 213 -9.81 -10.52 6.61
C GLU A 213 -9.78 -9.05 6.19
N LEU A 214 -10.44 -8.71 5.08
CA LEU A 214 -10.59 -7.35 4.57
C LEU A 214 -12.07 -7.01 4.44
N GLY A 215 -12.48 -5.86 4.95
CA GLY A 215 -13.85 -5.38 4.84
C GLY A 215 -13.89 -3.86 4.84
N VAL A 216 -15.10 -3.32 4.94
CA VAL A 216 -15.32 -1.88 5.04
C VAL A 216 -16.23 -1.55 6.21
N ALA A 217 -15.85 -0.51 6.95
CA ALA A 217 -16.69 0.09 7.97
C ALA A 217 -17.30 1.40 7.43
N THR A 218 -18.46 1.79 7.95
CA THR A 218 -19.03 3.11 7.66
C THR A 218 -18.12 4.20 8.24
N GLY A 219 -17.85 5.23 7.45
CA GLY A 219 -17.13 6.41 7.89
C GLY A 219 -17.93 7.19 8.95
N PRO A 220 -17.27 8.00 9.80
CA PRO A 220 -17.98 8.85 10.75
C PRO A 220 -18.80 9.93 10.04
N ASP A 221 -19.93 10.35 10.61
CA ASP A 221 -20.91 11.26 9.99
C ASP A 221 -20.32 12.59 9.45
N GLU A 222 -19.23 13.08 10.06
CA GLU A 222 -18.56 14.34 9.67
C GLU A 222 -17.37 14.12 8.71
N ALA A 223 -17.11 12.89 8.27
CA ALA A 223 -16.03 12.58 7.35
C ALA A 223 -16.35 13.00 5.92
N GLY A 224 -15.30 13.31 5.15
CA GLY A 224 -15.42 13.48 3.70
C GLY A 224 -15.46 12.17 2.91
N TYR A 225 -15.68 11.02 3.57
CA TYR A 225 -15.72 9.68 2.97
C TYR A 225 -16.83 8.85 3.62
N ASP A 226 -17.43 7.95 2.85
CA ASP A 226 -18.59 7.16 3.29
C ASP A 226 -18.16 5.84 3.93
N TYR A 227 -17.00 5.32 3.50
CA TYR A 227 -16.44 4.07 4.00
C TYR A 227 -14.97 4.21 4.41
N GLU A 228 -14.53 3.33 5.29
CA GLU A 228 -13.12 3.12 5.65
C GLU A 228 -12.77 1.63 5.48
N LEU A 229 -11.67 1.35 4.77
CA LEU A 229 -11.15 -0.01 4.66
C LEU A 229 -10.63 -0.47 6.04
N VAL A 230 -11.06 -1.66 6.46
CA VAL A 230 -10.61 -2.30 7.70
C VAL A 230 -9.99 -3.66 7.39
N SER A 231 -9.09 -4.10 8.25
CA SER A 231 -8.42 -5.39 8.09
C SER A 231 -8.11 -6.03 9.43
N THR A 232 -8.16 -7.36 9.47
CA THR A 232 -7.78 -8.16 10.63
C THR A 232 -6.84 -9.28 10.20
N LEU A 233 -5.66 -9.38 10.81
CA LEU A 233 -4.81 -10.57 10.70
C LEU A 233 -5.41 -11.66 11.59
N LEU A 234 -5.78 -12.79 10.99
CA LEU A 234 -6.36 -13.92 11.68
C LEU A 234 -5.27 -14.88 12.14
N GLU A 235 -5.39 -15.39 13.36
CA GLU A 235 -4.51 -16.46 13.84
C GLU A 235 -4.71 -17.74 13.01
N PRO A 236 -3.63 -18.49 12.72
CA PRO A 236 -3.76 -19.76 12.03
C PRO A 236 -4.58 -20.73 12.88
N THR A 237 -5.71 -21.20 12.34
CA THR A 237 -6.47 -22.32 12.91
C THR A 237 -5.65 -23.61 12.80
N ASN A 238 -5.02 -24.02 13.90
CA ASN A 238 -4.42 -25.36 14.06
C ASN A 238 -5.48 -26.44 14.19
#